data_AF-A0A6J8B496-F1
#
_entry.id   AF-A0A6J8B496-F1
#
_cell.length_a   1.000
_cell.length_b   1.000
_cell.length_c   1.000
_cell.angle_alpha   90.00
_cell.angle_beta   90.00
_cell.angle_gamma   90.00
#
_symmetry.space_group_name_H-M   'P 1'
#
loop_
_entity.id
_entity.type
_entity.pdbx_description
1 polymer ?
#
loop_
_entity_poly.entity_id
_entity_poly.type
_entity_poly.pdbx_seq_one_letter_code
_entity_poly.pdbx_strand_id
1 'polypeptide(L)'
;MKTKIIECVPNCSVGKNKEAVEGIANAIASTDGCNLLDVDPGVSTNRTVYTFVGPPEAVVLGALNAARAAYTYIDMRTHTGEHPRMGAMDVCPFIPVQNVTMEECVMCAKEFGEKLALDLDVPVYLYAEATEIESRKKLSSIRSGEYEGLPEKILQDEWKPDFGPAEFNPRWGATVTGARNFLVAYNINVLSTKEQAHRIALNIREQGRGEEQTYGTGVNNEYYGTGWNPVKGRCKSVQAIGWYLEEANMAQVSTNISDYNVTPIHKVYEEVCKDAEELNLAICGSQIVGLVPLEALMQAADYYMEKENLFILEEDQKLRLGSALGAMVGFLTYGNKKFYELDSRMRKIIPPLYKTMKDLIQFVDADAAAFSEYMLALKLPQDTEEDKTLRAVAMQEGLHTAIRVPLTVSRLANSMWPYLKELAEIGNINCKSDLQVGAKTLETAVWGTYYNIQTNLTDVQDDEVKSKVTEEIDAAIKLAGESCAEVLKICDQRKA
;
A
#
# COMPACT_ATOMS: atom_id res chain seq x y z
N MET A 1 -22.12 6.73 16.54
CA MET A 1 -20.96 6.08 17.19
C MET A 1 -19.79 6.14 16.24
N LYS A 2 -18.55 6.37 16.71
CA LYS A 2 -17.39 6.35 15.82
C LYS A 2 -17.22 4.92 15.26
N THR A 3 -17.02 4.79 13.95
CA THR A 3 -16.86 3.50 13.29
C THR A 3 -15.59 2.82 13.81
N LYS A 4 -15.73 1.57 14.26
CA LYS A 4 -14.63 0.69 14.68
C LYS A 4 -14.11 -0.05 13.46
N ILE A 5 -12.80 -0.03 13.23
CA ILE A 5 -12.16 -0.72 12.12
C ILE A 5 -11.01 -1.58 12.65
N ILE A 6 -11.09 -2.87 12.38
CA ILE A 6 -10.04 -3.87 12.58
C ILE A 6 -9.61 -4.35 11.20
N GLU A 7 -8.31 -4.51 11.01
CA GLU A 7 -7.73 -5.21 9.87
C GLU A 7 -7.51 -6.68 10.26
N CYS A 8 -7.91 -7.58 9.36
CA CYS A 8 -7.67 -9.00 9.49
C CYS A 8 -6.87 -9.48 8.27
N VAL A 9 -5.79 -10.23 8.53
CA VAL A 9 -4.82 -10.59 7.48
C VAL A 9 -4.57 -12.10 7.44
N PRO A 10 -5.56 -12.95 7.09
CA PRO A 10 -5.36 -14.40 7.08
C PRO A 10 -4.35 -14.82 6.02
N ASN A 11 -3.50 -15.75 6.40
CA ASN A 11 -2.45 -16.30 5.57
C ASN A 11 -2.79 -17.74 5.24
N CYS A 12 -3.14 -18.00 3.99
CA CYS A 12 -3.52 -19.34 3.56
C CYS A 12 -2.41 -19.99 2.73
N SER A 13 -2.18 -21.27 2.95
CA SER A 13 -1.19 -22.11 2.27
C SER A 13 -1.72 -22.53 0.89
N VAL A 14 -1.90 -21.54 0.02
CA VAL A 14 -2.26 -21.71 -1.38
C VAL A 14 -1.74 -20.53 -2.18
N GLY A 15 -1.08 -20.74 -3.30
CA GLY A 15 -0.71 -19.67 -4.24
C GLY A 15 -0.80 -20.08 -5.71
N LYS A 16 -0.90 -21.38 -6.00
CA LYS A 16 -0.95 -21.94 -7.36
C LYS A 16 -2.37 -22.17 -7.88
N ASN A 17 -3.30 -22.56 -7.00
CA ASN A 17 -4.68 -22.87 -7.36
C ASN A 17 -5.53 -21.60 -7.35
N LYS A 18 -5.83 -21.06 -8.54
CA LYS A 18 -6.63 -19.84 -8.71
C LYS A 18 -8.04 -19.98 -8.18
N GLU A 19 -8.69 -21.11 -8.40
CA GLU A 19 -10.05 -21.37 -7.92
C GLU A 19 -10.11 -21.34 -6.39
N ALA A 20 -9.10 -21.91 -5.73
CA ALA A 20 -8.97 -21.86 -4.29
C ALA A 20 -8.73 -20.43 -3.78
N VAL A 21 -7.87 -19.65 -4.45
CA VAL A 21 -7.60 -18.25 -4.09
C VAL A 21 -8.85 -17.39 -4.22
N GLU A 22 -9.52 -17.47 -5.36
CA GLU A 22 -10.76 -16.73 -5.62
C GLU A 22 -11.90 -17.19 -4.71
N GLY A 23 -12.02 -18.50 -4.45
CA GLY A 23 -13.03 -19.05 -3.55
C GLY A 23 -12.90 -18.52 -2.11
N ILE A 24 -11.67 -18.42 -1.60
CA ILE A 24 -11.41 -17.84 -0.27
C ILE A 24 -11.67 -16.33 -0.28
N ALA A 25 -11.20 -15.61 -1.30
CA ALA A 25 -11.44 -14.17 -1.45
C ALA A 25 -12.94 -13.84 -1.49
N ASN A 26 -13.71 -14.60 -2.29
CA ASN A 26 -15.15 -14.43 -2.42
C ASN A 26 -15.90 -14.71 -1.11
N ALA A 27 -15.46 -15.70 -0.32
CA ALA A 27 -16.03 -15.97 0.98
C ALA A 27 -15.86 -14.80 1.97
N ILE A 28 -14.72 -14.11 1.90
CA ILE A 28 -14.47 -12.88 2.68
C ILE A 28 -15.34 -11.74 2.15
N ALA A 29 -15.29 -11.46 0.85
CA ALA A 29 -15.99 -10.34 0.21
C ALA A 29 -17.52 -10.43 0.32
N SER A 30 -18.07 -11.65 0.39
CA SER A 30 -19.51 -11.89 0.56
C SER A 30 -19.97 -11.82 2.02
N THR A 31 -19.06 -11.60 2.96
CA THR A 31 -19.42 -11.46 4.38
C THR A 31 -19.85 -10.04 4.68
N ASP A 32 -21.10 -9.87 5.16
CA ASP A 32 -21.66 -8.57 5.51
C ASP A 32 -20.78 -7.81 6.52
N GLY A 33 -20.43 -6.56 6.17
CA GLY A 33 -19.61 -5.68 7.00
C GLY A 33 -18.09 -5.81 6.79
N CYS A 34 -17.64 -6.78 6.00
CA CYS A 34 -16.24 -6.88 5.58
C CYS A 34 -15.99 -6.14 4.25
N ASN A 35 -14.84 -5.50 4.14
CA ASN A 35 -14.33 -4.96 2.88
C ASN A 35 -12.97 -5.59 2.57
N LEU A 36 -12.91 -6.41 1.51
CA LEU A 36 -11.68 -7.03 1.03
C LEU A 36 -10.84 -5.98 0.32
N LEU A 37 -9.67 -5.66 0.88
CA LEU A 37 -8.79 -4.60 0.38
C LEU A 37 -7.74 -5.12 -0.60
N ASP A 38 -7.18 -6.30 -0.33
CA ASP A 38 -6.11 -6.87 -1.14
C ASP A 38 -6.05 -8.40 -1.05
N VAL A 39 -5.56 -9.02 -2.13
CA VAL A 39 -5.29 -10.46 -2.23
C VAL A 39 -3.95 -10.63 -2.95
N ASP A 40 -2.93 -11.05 -2.21
CA ASP A 40 -1.56 -11.18 -2.71
C ASP A 40 -1.12 -12.66 -2.77
N PRO A 41 -1.34 -13.35 -3.92
CA PRO A 41 -0.93 -14.73 -4.12
C PRO A 41 0.53 -14.84 -4.60
N GLY A 42 1.36 -15.58 -3.85
CA GLY A 42 2.72 -15.92 -4.27
C GLY A 42 2.83 -17.36 -4.78
N VAL A 43 3.30 -17.54 -6.01
CA VAL A 43 3.37 -18.86 -6.68
C VAL A 43 4.50 -19.70 -6.11
N SER A 44 5.72 -19.15 -6.01
CA SER A 44 6.88 -19.84 -5.39
C SER A 44 6.70 -20.04 -3.88
N THR A 45 6.18 -19.03 -3.17
CA THR A 45 5.88 -19.15 -1.73
C THR A 45 4.71 -20.10 -1.48
N ASN A 46 3.89 -20.38 -2.50
CA ASN A 46 2.65 -21.15 -2.46
C ASN A 46 1.75 -20.73 -1.29
N ARG A 47 1.64 -19.41 -1.10
CA ARG A 47 0.92 -18.78 0.00
C ARG A 47 0.20 -17.55 -0.54
N THR A 48 -1.01 -17.31 -0.04
CA THR A 48 -1.79 -16.10 -0.34
C THR A 48 -2.08 -15.37 0.95
N VAL A 49 -1.82 -14.07 0.94
CA VAL A 49 -2.17 -13.16 2.01
C VAL A 49 -3.45 -12.43 1.59
N TYR A 50 -4.51 -12.54 2.38
CA TYR A 50 -5.73 -11.77 2.16
C TYR A 50 -5.76 -10.65 3.19
N THR A 51 -6.15 -9.45 2.77
CA THR A 51 -6.24 -8.29 3.67
C THR A 51 -7.64 -7.70 3.57
N PHE A 52 -8.36 -7.64 4.69
CA PHE A 52 -9.69 -7.06 4.74
C PHE A 52 -9.92 -6.32 6.04
N VAL A 53 -10.89 -5.40 6.02
CA VAL A 53 -11.24 -4.57 7.18
C VAL A 53 -12.73 -4.61 7.46
N GLY A 54 -13.09 -4.35 8.73
CA GLY A 54 -14.49 -4.26 9.14
C GLY A 54 -14.63 -4.03 10.65
N PRO A 55 -15.87 -3.96 11.16
CA PRO A 55 -16.13 -3.96 12.59
C PRO A 55 -15.78 -5.32 13.24
N PRO A 56 -15.56 -5.36 14.57
CA PRO A 56 -15.11 -6.54 15.30
C PRO A 56 -15.87 -7.85 15.02
N GLU A 57 -17.20 -7.80 14.98
CA GLU A 57 -18.02 -8.99 14.75
C GLU A 57 -17.94 -9.48 13.29
N ALA A 58 -17.94 -8.54 12.34
CA ALA A 58 -17.88 -8.86 10.92
C ALA A 58 -16.53 -9.48 10.54
N VAL A 59 -15.42 -8.94 11.05
CA VAL A 59 -14.09 -9.46 10.69
C VAL A 59 -13.84 -10.88 11.21
N VAL A 60 -14.36 -11.21 12.40
CA VAL A 60 -14.33 -12.59 12.92
C VAL A 60 -15.14 -13.52 12.02
N LEU A 61 -16.35 -13.11 11.61
CA LEU A 61 -17.16 -13.89 10.68
C LEU A 61 -16.49 -14.08 9.32
N GLY A 62 -15.87 -13.02 8.78
CA GLY A 62 -15.13 -13.05 7.52
C GLY A 62 -13.94 -14.01 7.58
N ALA A 63 -13.19 -13.99 8.69
CA ALA A 63 -12.09 -14.91 8.92
C ALA A 63 -12.57 -16.38 9.01
N LEU A 64 -13.69 -16.65 9.69
CA LEU A 64 -14.29 -17.99 9.77
C LEU A 64 -14.77 -18.48 8.39
N ASN A 65 -15.41 -17.62 7.61
CA ASN A 65 -15.86 -17.96 6.25
C ASN A 65 -14.66 -18.24 5.33
N ALA A 66 -13.58 -17.47 5.45
CA ALA A 66 -12.33 -17.74 4.75
C ALA A 66 -11.75 -19.11 5.15
N ALA A 67 -11.76 -19.44 6.44
CA ALA A 67 -11.26 -20.72 6.94
C ALA A 67 -12.10 -21.90 6.45
N ARG A 68 -13.43 -21.80 6.44
CA ARG A 68 -14.34 -22.82 5.88
C ARG A 68 -14.12 -23.04 4.39
N ALA A 69 -13.91 -21.97 3.63
CA ALA A 69 -13.56 -22.06 2.21
C ALA A 69 -12.18 -22.73 2.04
N ALA A 70 -11.17 -22.29 2.78
CA ALA A 70 -9.84 -22.88 2.77
C ALA A 70 -9.86 -24.37 3.13
N TYR A 71 -10.72 -24.78 4.08
CA TYR A 71 -10.88 -26.18 4.48
C TYR A 71 -11.46 -27.04 3.36
N THR A 72 -12.19 -26.44 2.42
CA THR A 72 -12.71 -27.15 1.25
C THR A 72 -11.63 -27.32 0.18
N TYR A 73 -10.86 -26.26 -0.08
CA TYR A 73 -9.93 -26.20 -1.22
C TYR A 73 -8.51 -26.69 -0.94
N ILE A 74 -8.04 -26.63 0.31
CA ILE A 74 -6.64 -26.88 0.66
C ILE A 74 -6.49 -28.24 1.35
N ASP A 75 -5.48 -29.00 0.93
CA ASP A 75 -5.04 -30.24 1.57
C ASP A 75 -3.54 -30.19 1.84
N MET A 76 -3.18 -29.99 3.11
CA MET A 76 -1.79 -29.79 3.53
C MET A 76 -0.89 -31.00 3.26
N ARG A 77 -1.45 -32.21 3.11
CA ARG A 77 -0.68 -33.42 2.78
C ARG A 77 0.02 -33.33 1.42
N THR A 78 -0.49 -32.46 0.55
CA THR A 78 0.04 -32.24 -0.80
C THR A 78 0.69 -30.87 -0.97
N HIS A 79 0.68 -30.03 0.08
CA HIS A 79 1.17 -28.67 0.01
C HIS A 79 2.68 -28.59 0.24
N THR A 80 3.37 -27.92 -0.68
CA THR A 80 4.77 -27.51 -0.56
C THR A 80 4.94 -26.07 -1.06
N GLY A 81 5.82 -25.30 -0.43
CA GLY A 81 6.11 -23.92 -0.81
C GLY A 81 7.38 -23.40 -0.14
N GLU A 82 7.98 -22.35 -0.71
CA GLU A 82 9.22 -21.75 -0.16
C GLU A 82 9.00 -20.99 1.16
N HIS A 83 7.75 -20.60 1.46
CA HIS A 83 7.43 -19.90 2.71
C HIS A 83 7.14 -20.92 3.83
N PRO A 84 7.74 -20.76 5.03
CA PRO A 84 7.44 -21.63 6.17
C PRO A 84 5.96 -21.63 6.53
N ARG A 85 5.37 -22.82 6.70
CA ARG A 85 3.93 -22.97 6.95
C ARG A 85 3.65 -24.17 7.85
N MET A 86 2.59 -24.12 8.64
CA MET A 86 2.17 -25.27 9.46
C MET A 86 0.68 -25.64 9.34
N GLY A 87 -0.10 -24.86 8.61
CA GLY A 87 -1.49 -25.20 8.33
C GLY A 87 -2.07 -24.54 7.09
N ALA A 88 -3.26 -24.98 6.69
CA ALA A 88 -3.98 -24.49 5.52
C ALA A 88 -4.33 -23.01 5.67
N MET A 89 -4.76 -22.59 6.86
CA MET A 89 -4.67 -21.21 7.32
C MET A 89 -3.59 -21.14 8.40
N ASP A 90 -2.41 -20.67 8.02
CA ASP A 90 -1.20 -20.69 8.86
C ASP A 90 -1.33 -19.71 10.05
N VAL A 91 -1.65 -18.44 9.73
CA VAL A 91 -1.86 -17.40 10.73
C VAL A 91 -2.98 -16.44 10.33
N CYS A 92 -3.85 -16.11 11.28
CA CYS A 92 -4.95 -15.16 11.14
C CYS A 92 -4.89 -14.09 12.25
N PRO A 93 -4.14 -12.99 12.04
CA PRO A 93 -4.01 -11.91 13.00
C PRO A 93 -5.10 -10.84 12.86
N PHE A 94 -5.42 -10.19 13.98
CA PHE A 94 -6.32 -9.04 14.08
C PHE A 94 -5.53 -7.80 14.53
N ILE A 95 -5.64 -6.71 13.78
CA ILE A 95 -4.83 -5.50 13.96
C ILE A 95 -5.78 -4.30 14.18
N PRO A 96 -5.56 -3.48 15.23
CA PRO A 96 -6.36 -2.28 15.44
C PRO A 96 -6.03 -1.21 14.39
N VAL A 97 -7.05 -0.70 13.68
CA VAL A 97 -6.89 0.36 12.67
C VAL A 97 -7.46 1.68 13.15
N GLN A 98 -8.74 1.69 13.54
CA GLN A 98 -9.43 2.94 13.88
C GLN A 98 -10.44 2.74 15.00
N ASN A 99 -10.31 3.54 16.07
CA ASN A 99 -11.20 3.54 17.24
C ASN A 99 -11.37 2.16 17.91
N VAL A 100 -10.35 1.30 17.83
CA VAL A 100 -10.33 -0.04 18.43
C VAL A 100 -9.05 -0.20 19.25
N THR A 101 -9.16 -0.81 20.43
CA THR A 101 -7.99 -1.09 21.29
C THR A 101 -7.37 -2.45 21.00
N MET A 102 -6.14 -2.67 21.47
CA MET A 102 -5.49 -3.98 21.34
C MET A 102 -6.28 -5.07 22.06
N GLU A 103 -6.87 -4.78 23.22
CA GLU A 103 -7.68 -5.72 23.98
C GLU A 103 -8.92 -6.17 23.19
N GLU A 104 -9.53 -5.28 22.41
CA GLU A 104 -10.65 -5.63 21.54
C GLU A 104 -10.21 -6.56 20.39
N CYS A 105 -9.03 -6.35 19.81
CA CYS A 105 -8.46 -7.27 18.83
C CYS A 105 -8.10 -8.63 19.46
N VAL A 106 -7.61 -8.66 20.72
CA VAL A 106 -7.37 -9.91 21.45
C VAL A 106 -8.67 -10.68 21.67
N MET A 107 -9.77 -9.98 21.99
CA MET A 107 -11.09 -10.62 22.08
C MET A 107 -11.52 -11.23 20.74
N CYS A 108 -11.33 -10.51 19.63
CA CYS A 108 -11.61 -11.05 18.29
C CYS A 108 -10.79 -12.30 17.97
N ALA A 109 -9.49 -12.29 18.30
CA ALA A 109 -8.61 -13.43 18.09
C ALA A 109 -9.04 -14.67 18.89
N LYS A 110 -9.41 -14.49 20.16
CA LYS A 110 -9.93 -15.57 21.01
C LYS A 110 -11.26 -16.12 20.48
N GLU A 111 -12.18 -15.24 20.11
CA GLU A 111 -13.48 -15.63 19.55
C GLU A 111 -13.33 -16.39 18.23
N PHE A 112 -12.48 -15.90 17.33
CA PHE A 112 -12.15 -16.60 16.09
C PHE A 112 -11.53 -17.98 16.38
N GLY A 113 -10.56 -18.06 17.28
CA GLY A 113 -9.87 -19.31 17.60
C GLY A 113 -10.79 -20.37 18.20
N GLU A 114 -11.67 -19.99 19.13
CA GLU A 114 -12.65 -20.89 19.75
C GLU A 114 -13.66 -21.41 18.72
N LYS A 115 -14.24 -20.53 17.90
CA LYS A 115 -15.21 -20.91 16.86
C LYS A 115 -14.58 -21.74 15.75
N LEU A 116 -13.36 -21.40 15.33
CA LEU A 116 -12.64 -22.16 14.30
C LEU A 116 -12.36 -23.60 14.76
N ALA A 117 -11.88 -23.75 15.99
CA ALA A 117 -11.59 -25.04 16.57
C ALA A 117 -12.86 -25.89 16.69
N LEU A 118 -13.99 -25.29 17.09
CA LEU A 118 -15.28 -25.98 17.19
C LEU A 118 -15.84 -26.38 15.80
N ASP A 119 -15.73 -25.50 14.81
CA ASP A 119 -16.33 -25.71 13.49
C ASP A 119 -15.57 -26.74 12.65
N LEU A 120 -14.23 -26.74 12.73
CA LEU A 120 -13.37 -27.55 11.84
C LEU A 120 -12.66 -28.70 12.56
N ASP A 121 -12.74 -28.78 13.89
CA ASP A 121 -12.05 -29.76 14.74
C ASP A 121 -10.52 -29.77 14.48
N VAL A 122 -9.91 -28.60 14.69
CA VAL A 122 -8.48 -28.34 14.40
C VAL A 122 -7.77 -27.69 15.59
N PRO A 123 -6.47 -27.97 15.80
CA PRO A 123 -5.69 -27.31 16.82
C PRO A 123 -5.42 -25.84 16.46
N VAL A 124 -5.71 -24.94 17.42
CA VAL A 124 -5.50 -23.49 17.28
C VAL A 124 -4.64 -22.96 18.41
N TYR A 125 -3.64 -22.15 18.06
CA TYR A 125 -2.71 -21.51 19.00
C TYR A 125 -2.89 -20.00 19.03
N LEU A 126 -2.80 -19.41 20.22
CA LEU A 126 -2.75 -17.96 20.40
C LEU A 126 -1.30 -17.46 20.34
N TYR A 127 -1.09 -16.31 19.69
CA TYR A 127 0.22 -15.66 19.60
C TYR A 127 0.17 -14.15 19.85
N ALA A 128 1.36 -13.54 19.91
CA ALA A 128 1.56 -12.11 20.15
C ALA A 128 0.81 -11.63 21.40
N GLU A 129 0.02 -10.55 21.31
CA GLU A 129 -0.68 -9.96 22.47
C GLU A 129 -1.84 -10.84 22.97
N ALA A 130 -2.21 -11.90 22.23
CA ALA A 130 -3.31 -12.78 22.60
C ALA A 130 -2.90 -13.94 23.51
N THR A 131 -1.59 -14.15 23.75
CA THR A 131 -1.07 -15.22 24.61
C THR A 131 -0.25 -14.67 25.78
N GLU A 132 -0.42 -15.28 26.96
CA GLU A 132 0.41 -14.99 28.14
C GLU A 132 1.70 -15.83 28.14
N ILE A 133 1.80 -16.84 27.27
CA ILE A 133 2.93 -17.76 27.20
C ILE A 133 4.05 -17.12 26.38
N GLU A 134 5.15 -16.75 27.06
CA GLU A 134 6.27 -16.03 26.44
C GLU A 134 6.87 -16.76 25.23
N SER A 135 6.94 -18.11 25.27
CA SER A 135 7.44 -18.92 24.15
C SER A 135 6.55 -18.86 22.90
N ARG A 136 5.26 -18.52 23.05
CA ARG A 136 4.28 -18.43 21.96
C ARG A 136 4.09 -17.03 21.41
N LYS A 137 4.65 -15.98 22.03
CA LYS A 137 4.55 -14.61 21.51
C LYS A 137 5.10 -14.47 20.09
N LYS A 138 6.18 -15.20 19.77
CA LYS A 138 6.78 -15.21 18.43
C LYS A 138 6.16 -16.29 17.55
N LEU A 139 5.58 -15.88 16.43
CA LEU A 139 5.02 -16.82 15.44
C LEU A 139 6.06 -17.84 14.94
N SER A 140 7.32 -17.43 14.78
CA SER A 140 8.40 -18.34 14.37
C SER A 140 8.67 -19.46 15.38
N SER A 141 8.44 -19.23 16.69
CA SER A 141 8.56 -20.27 17.71
C SER A 141 7.45 -21.31 17.57
N ILE A 142 6.21 -20.87 17.35
CA ILE A 142 5.06 -21.76 17.14
C ILE A 142 5.22 -22.53 15.81
N ARG A 143 5.72 -21.87 14.77
CA ARG A 143 5.91 -22.46 13.44
C ARG A 143 7.23 -23.25 13.29
N SER A 144 8.05 -23.33 14.34
CA SER A 144 9.27 -24.14 14.32
C SER A 144 8.93 -25.61 14.09
N GLY A 145 9.56 -26.21 13.08
CA GLY A 145 9.23 -27.55 12.57
C GLY A 145 8.17 -27.57 11.48
N GLU A 146 7.53 -26.44 11.17
CA GLU A 146 6.52 -26.30 10.11
C GLU A 146 5.36 -27.32 10.25
N TYR A 147 4.80 -27.77 9.13
CA TYR A 147 3.75 -28.78 9.08
C TYR A 147 4.30 -30.17 9.48
N GLU A 148 5.52 -30.50 9.06
CA GLU A 148 6.13 -31.82 9.27
C GLU A 148 6.48 -32.13 10.72
N GLY A 149 6.85 -31.11 11.52
CA GLY A 149 7.18 -31.25 12.94
C GLY A 149 5.97 -31.19 13.88
N LEU A 150 4.80 -30.79 13.37
CA LEU A 150 3.58 -30.64 14.16
C LEU A 150 3.10 -31.94 14.85
N PRO A 151 3.17 -33.14 14.22
CA PRO A 151 2.71 -34.39 14.84
C PRO A 151 3.44 -34.75 16.14
N GLU A 152 4.74 -34.45 16.22
CA GLU A 152 5.54 -34.69 17.43
C GLU A 152 5.38 -33.55 18.43
N LYS A 153 5.29 -32.32 17.93
CA LYS A 153 5.20 -31.12 18.75
C LYS A 153 3.90 -31.06 19.55
N ILE A 154 2.76 -31.37 18.94
CA ILE A 154 1.44 -31.26 19.59
C ILE A 154 1.27 -32.21 20.80
N LEU A 155 2.06 -33.29 20.86
CA LEU A 155 2.05 -34.25 21.96
C LEU A 155 2.78 -33.74 23.22
N GLN A 156 3.59 -32.69 23.08
CA GLN A 156 4.35 -32.12 24.18
C GLN A 156 3.43 -31.23 25.03
N ASP A 157 3.49 -31.37 26.36
CA ASP A 157 2.64 -30.60 27.28
C ASP A 157 2.76 -29.08 27.10
N GLU A 158 3.97 -28.60 26.75
CA GLU A 158 4.24 -27.19 26.47
C GLU A 158 3.59 -26.66 25.18
N TRP A 159 3.21 -27.55 24.25
CA TRP A 159 2.65 -27.23 22.94
C TRP A 159 1.20 -27.71 22.78
N LYS A 160 0.49 -27.93 23.89
CA LYS A 160 -0.96 -28.12 23.85
C LYS A 160 -1.66 -26.88 23.25
N PRO A 161 -2.56 -27.04 22.26
CA PRO A 161 -3.22 -25.91 21.64
C PRO A 161 -4.09 -25.16 22.66
N ASP A 162 -4.29 -23.86 22.41
CA ASP A 162 -5.14 -23.01 23.25
C ASP A 162 -6.63 -23.32 23.02
N PHE A 163 -7.00 -23.70 21.79
CA PHE A 163 -8.32 -24.19 21.43
C PHE A 163 -8.25 -25.42 20.53
N GLY A 164 -9.28 -26.27 20.60
CA GLY A 164 -9.39 -27.48 19.78
C GLY A 164 -8.65 -28.69 20.36
N PRO A 165 -8.68 -29.82 19.63
CA PRO A 165 -8.06 -31.06 20.10
C PRO A 165 -6.53 -30.96 20.07
N ALA A 166 -5.86 -31.58 21.04
CA ALA A 166 -4.41 -31.78 21.03
C ALA A 166 -4.01 -32.95 20.11
N GLU A 167 -4.58 -32.96 18.89
CA GLU A 167 -4.40 -34.02 17.91
C GLU A 167 -3.99 -33.40 16.56
N PHE A 168 -3.06 -34.07 15.87
CA PHE A 168 -2.62 -33.63 14.56
C PHE A 168 -3.69 -33.91 13.51
N ASN A 169 -4.14 -32.86 12.82
CA ASN A 169 -5.04 -32.98 11.68
C ASN A 169 -4.21 -32.96 10.37
N PRO A 170 -4.03 -34.09 9.66
CA PRO A 170 -3.16 -34.13 8.48
C PRO A 170 -3.65 -33.26 7.32
N ARG A 171 -4.97 -33.08 7.18
CA ARG A 171 -5.52 -32.29 6.08
C ARG A 171 -5.31 -30.79 6.29
N TRP A 172 -5.37 -30.35 7.55
CA TRP A 172 -5.36 -28.94 7.92
C TRP A 172 -4.04 -28.45 8.50
N GLY A 173 -3.32 -29.27 9.26
CA GLY A 173 -2.24 -28.83 10.14
C GLY A 173 -2.78 -28.12 11.39
N ALA A 174 -2.17 -26.99 11.75
CA ALA A 174 -2.62 -26.12 12.85
C ALA A 174 -2.77 -24.67 12.39
N THR A 175 -3.64 -23.92 13.06
CA THR A 175 -3.82 -22.47 12.82
C THR A 175 -3.30 -21.66 14.00
N VAL A 176 -2.65 -20.53 13.72
CA VAL A 176 -2.36 -19.50 14.74
C VAL A 176 -3.30 -18.33 14.58
N THR A 177 -3.81 -17.81 15.68
CA THR A 177 -4.52 -16.52 15.70
C THR A 177 -4.01 -15.64 16.83
N GLY A 178 -4.13 -14.33 16.68
CA GLY A 178 -3.68 -13.40 17.70
C GLY A 178 -3.94 -11.97 17.32
N ALA A 179 -3.56 -11.07 18.21
CA ALA A 179 -3.61 -9.65 17.99
C ALA A 179 -2.21 -9.06 18.04
N ARG A 180 -1.93 -8.12 17.14
CA ARG A 180 -0.63 -7.46 17.07
C ARG A 180 -0.75 -6.07 16.46
N ASN A 181 0.29 -5.28 16.62
CA ASN A 181 0.45 -4.04 15.87
C ASN A 181 0.62 -4.31 14.37
N PHE A 182 0.48 -3.25 13.57
CA PHE A 182 0.80 -3.28 12.15
C PHE A 182 2.21 -3.83 11.92
N LEU A 183 2.31 -4.75 10.96
CA LEU A 183 3.55 -5.40 10.56
C LEU A 183 3.75 -5.10 9.09
N VAL A 184 4.93 -4.61 8.73
CA VAL A 184 5.28 -4.35 7.34
C VAL A 184 6.06 -5.54 6.81
N ALA A 185 5.46 -6.29 5.87
CA ALA A 185 6.13 -7.34 5.13
C ALA A 185 6.86 -6.70 3.94
N TYR A 186 8.19 -6.75 3.97
CA TYR A 186 9.06 -6.01 3.06
C TYR A 186 10.18 -6.90 2.52
N ASN A 187 10.14 -7.16 1.23
CA ASN A 187 11.10 -8.02 0.54
C ASN A 187 12.09 -7.16 -0.25
N ILE A 188 13.38 -7.38 -0.08
CA ILE A 188 14.42 -6.68 -0.85
C ILE A 188 14.95 -7.63 -1.93
N ASN A 189 14.89 -7.20 -3.19
CA ASN A 189 15.33 -8.00 -4.33
C ASN A 189 16.85 -7.92 -4.47
N VAL A 190 17.51 -9.07 -4.59
CA VAL A 190 18.97 -9.16 -4.70
C VAL A 190 19.32 -10.10 -5.84
N LEU A 191 20.10 -9.62 -6.82
CA LEU A 191 20.67 -10.46 -7.87
C LEU A 191 21.76 -11.34 -7.28
N SER A 192 21.35 -12.49 -6.73
CA SER A 192 22.18 -13.39 -5.95
C SER A 192 21.56 -14.79 -5.87
N THR A 193 22.24 -15.73 -5.20
CA THR A 193 21.66 -17.03 -4.86
C THR A 193 20.80 -16.95 -3.59
N LYS A 194 19.96 -17.96 -3.36
CA LYS A 194 19.17 -18.11 -2.12
C LYS A 194 20.05 -18.07 -0.87
N GLU A 195 21.21 -18.72 -0.91
CA GLU A 195 22.15 -18.81 0.23
C GLU A 195 22.76 -17.45 0.55
N GLN A 196 23.07 -16.64 -0.48
CA GLN A 196 23.58 -15.29 -0.30
C GLN A 196 22.50 -14.37 0.28
N ALA A 197 21.29 -14.39 -0.27
CA ALA A 197 20.17 -13.65 0.30
C ALA A 197 19.86 -14.09 1.75
N HIS A 198 19.91 -15.39 2.03
CA HIS A 198 19.72 -15.90 3.38
C HIS A 198 20.84 -15.44 4.33
N ARG A 199 22.09 -15.45 3.87
CA ARG A 199 23.23 -14.91 4.64
C ARG A 199 23.01 -13.46 5.05
N ILE A 200 22.48 -12.61 4.16
CA ILE A 200 22.15 -11.21 4.47
C ILE A 200 20.99 -11.15 5.46
N ALA A 201 19.94 -11.95 5.25
CA ALA A 201 18.79 -12.03 6.15
C ALA A 201 19.20 -12.36 7.60
N LEU A 202 20.15 -13.29 7.78
CA LEU A 202 20.69 -13.66 9.09
C LEU A 202 21.43 -12.51 9.79
N ASN A 203 22.05 -11.60 9.05
CA ASN A 203 22.78 -10.45 9.60
C ASN A 203 21.84 -9.34 10.05
N ILE A 204 20.70 -9.15 9.37
CA ILE A 204 19.76 -8.07 9.68
C ILE A 204 18.73 -8.46 10.74
N ARG A 205 18.23 -9.71 10.74
CA ARG A 205 17.15 -10.14 11.66
C ARG A 205 17.60 -10.13 13.11
N GLU A 206 16.73 -9.71 14.03
CA GLU A 206 17.08 -9.55 15.45
C GLU A 206 17.67 -10.82 16.08
N GLN A 207 17.16 -11.99 15.70
CA GLN A 207 17.65 -13.30 16.16
C GLN A 207 19.11 -13.56 15.76
N GLY A 208 19.61 -12.91 14.71
CA GLY A 208 20.93 -13.15 14.17
C GLY A 208 21.08 -14.57 13.58
N ARG A 209 22.31 -15.09 13.69
CA ARG A 209 22.69 -16.44 13.22
C ARG A 209 22.35 -17.57 14.20
N GLY A 210 21.66 -17.27 15.31
CA GLY A 210 21.38 -18.23 16.39
C GLY A 210 22.47 -18.25 17.46
N GLU A 211 22.31 -19.15 18.43
CA GLU A 211 23.30 -19.41 19.48
C GLU A 211 24.45 -20.29 18.95
N GLU A 212 25.60 -20.24 19.62
CA GLU A 212 26.80 -20.98 19.24
C GLU A 212 26.51 -22.49 19.12
N GLN A 213 26.62 -23.04 17.90
CA GLN A 213 26.57 -24.49 17.68
C GLN A 213 28.00 -25.04 17.58
N THR A 214 28.41 -25.83 18.56
CA THR A 214 29.58 -26.70 18.48
C THR A 214 29.26 -27.88 17.57
N TYR A 215 29.96 -27.99 16.44
CA TYR A 215 29.87 -29.17 15.57
C TYR A 215 31.08 -30.09 15.78
N GLY A 216 30.80 -31.37 16.12
CA GLY A 216 31.74 -32.49 15.96
C GLY A 216 31.93 -33.39 17.18
N THR A 217 31.37 -34.60 17.15
CA THR A 217 31.91 -35.76 17.88
C THR A 217 32.90 -36.47 16.97
N GLY A 218 34.17 -36.09 17.01
CA GLY A 218 35.24 -36.91 16.45
C GLY A 218 35.46 -38.17 17.31
N VAL A 219 36.00 -39.23 16.70
CA VAL A 219 36.24 -40.56 17.33
C VAL A 219 37.15 -40.50 18.58
N ASN A 220 37.74 -39.35 18.92
CA ASN A 220 38.63 -39.16 20.08
C ASN A 220 38.37 -37.87 20.90
N ASN A 221 37.19 -37.25 20.86
CA ASN A 221 36.91 -35.99 21.60
C ASN A 221 37.87 -34.81 21.27
N GLU A 222 38.55 -34.84 20.11
CA GLU A 222 39.33 -33.69 19.64
C GLU A 222 38.43 -32.71 18.88
N TYR A 223 38.36 -31.48 19.40
CA TYR A 223 37.61 -30.36 18.83
C TYR A 223 38.41 -29.72 17.70
N TYR A 224 37.94 -29.84 16.46
CA TYR A 224 38.51 -29.16 15.30
C TYR A 224 37.78 -27.83 15.03
N GLY A 225 38.07 -26.83 15.86
CA GLY A 225 37.72 -25.43 15.59
C GLY A 225 36.53 -24.88 16.41
N THR A 226 36.61 -23.59 16.72
CA THR A 226 35.53 -22.82 17.33
C THR A 226 34.47 -22.50 16.28
N GLY A 227 33.24 -22.94 16.53
CA GLY A 227 32.05 -22.64 15.72
C GLY A 227 31.72 -21.15 15.71
N TRP A 228 30.83 -20.76 14.80
CA TRP A 228 30.45 -19.37 14.51
C TRP A 228 30.15 -18.56 15.78
N ASN A 229 30.82 -17.41 15.92
CA ASN A 229 30.46 -16.42 16.95
C ASN A 229 28.97 -16.08 16.83
N PRO A 230 28.18 -16.11 17.92
CA PRO A 230 26.78 -15.71 17.88
C PRO A 230 26.68 -14.21 17.60
N VAL A 231 26.55 -13.87 16.33
CA VAL A 231 26.35 -12.49 15.89
C VAL A 231 24.85 -12.20 15.96
N LYS A 232 24.46 -11.42 16.96
CA LYS A 232 23.13 -10.79 17.00
C LYS A 232 22.94 -9.94 15.76
N GLY A 233 21.74 -9.96 15.17
CA GLY A 233 21.49 -9.15 14.00
C GLY A 233 21.37 -7.67 14.33
N ARG A 234 21.51 -6.84 13.29
CA ARG A 234 21.64 -5.38 13.41
C ARG A 234 20.29 -4.66 13.60
N CYS A 235 19.18 -5.26 13.17
CA CYS A 235 17.85 -4.63 13.23
C CYS A 235 16.96 -5.28 14.29
N LYS A 236 16.51 -4.48 15.27
CA LYS A 236 15.54 -4.90 16.29
C LYS A 236 14.13 -4.96 15.71
N SER A 237 13.26 -5.80 16.26
CA SER A 237 11.87 -5.95 15.78
C SER A 237 11.77 -6.38 14.31
N VAL A 238 12.82 -6.99 13.78
CA VAL A 238 12.90 -7.46 12.39
C VAL A 238 13.15 -8.97 12.37
N GLN A 239 12.28 -9.69 11.67
CA GLN A 239 12.50 -11.09 11.31
C GLN A 239 12.84 -11.13 9.82
N ALA A 240 13.77 -11.99 9.41
CA ALA A 240 14.10 -12.13 8.01
C ALA A 240 14.55 -13.55 7.64
N ILE A 241 14.27 -13.93 6.39
CA ILE A 241 14.77 -15.13 5.73
C ILE A 241 15.17 -14.78 4.30
N GLY A 242 15.91 -15.68 3.65
CA GLY A 242 16.29 -15.54 2.25
C GLY A 242 15.64 -16.66 1.48
N TRP A 243 15.00 -16.32 0.36
CA TRP A 243 14.36 -17.28 -0.53
C TRP A 243 14.61 -16.92 -1.98
N TYR A 244 14.11 -17.76 -2.89
CA TYR A 244 14.21 -17.56 -4.32
C TYR A 244 12.82 -17.61 -4.94
N LEU A 245 12.51 -16.65 -5.80
CA LEU A 245 11.29 -16.64 -6.60
C LEU A 245 11.63 -17.18 -7.99
N GLU A 246 11.13 -18.37 -8.32
CA GLU A 246 11.36 -19.00 -9.62
C GLU A 246 10.74 -18.18 -10.75
N GLU A 247 9.51 -17.66 -10.56
CA GLU A 247 8.79 -16.87 -11.54
C GLU A 247 9.48 -15.55 -11.92
N ALA A 248 10.27 -14.99 -11.01
CA ALA A 248 11.00 -13.74 -11.21
C ALA A 248 12.50 -13.96 -11.48
N ASN A 249 12.97 -15.22 -11.39
CA ASN A 249 14.38 -15.59 -11.45
C ASN A 249 15.25 -14.71 -10.53
N MET A 250 14.80 -14.52 -9.29
CA MET A 250 15.32 -13.50 -8.37
C MET A 250 15.37 -14.02 -6.92
N ALA A 251 16.50 -13.80 -6.23
CA ALA A 251 16.56 -14.02 -4.79
C ALA A 251 16.03 -12.80 -4.02
N GLN A 252 15.46 -13.02 -2.85
CA GLN A 252 14.98 -11.95 -2.00
C GLN A 252 15.42 -12.14 -0.55
N VAL A 253 15.72 -11.02 0.10
CA VAL A 253 15.75 -10.92 1.56
C VAL A 253 14.34 -10.57 2.01
N SER A 254 13.57 -11.58 2.42
CA SER A 254 12.19 -11.42 2.90
C SER A 254 12.22 -10.99 4.36
N THR A 255 11.59 -9.87 4.69
CA THR A 255 11.59 -9.32 6.05
C THR A 255 10.19 -9.04 6.56
N ASN A 256 10.00 -9.22 7.87
CA ASN A 256 8.82 -8.78 8.62
C ASN A 256 9.28 -7.77 9.67
N ILE A 257 8.84 -6.52 9.50
CA ILE A 257 9.11 -5.42 10.43
C ILE A 257 7.92 -5.35 11.39
N SER A 258 8.10 -5.87 12.61
CA SER A 258 7.04 -5.96 13.62
C SER A 258 6.73 -4.61 14.28
N ASP A 259 7.68 -3.67 14.23
CA ASP A 259 7.52 -2.30 14.70
C ASP A 259 8.39 -1.36 13.86
N TYR A 260 7.74 -0.63 12.95
CA TYR A 260 8.41 0.32 12.06
C TYR A 260 8.91 1.58 12.77
N ASN A 261 8.42 1.87 13.99
CA ASN A 261 8.92 3.00 14.78
C ASN A 261 10.25 2.66 15.45
N VAL A 262 10.50 1.38 15.77
CA VAL A 262 11.79 0.90 16.31
C VAL A 262 12.81 0.71 15.20
N THR A 263 12.42 0.04 14.11
CA THR A 263 13.26 -0.10 12.92
C THR A 263 12.46 0.32 11.69
N PRO A 264 12.66 1.55 11.19
CA PRO A 264 11.99 2.04 9.99
C PRO A 264 12.33 1.25 8.72
N ILE A 265 11.42 1.27 7.74
CA ILE A 265 11.54 0.53 6.48
C ILE A 265 12.85 0.86 5.73
N HIS A 266 13.20 2.15 5.65
CA HIS A 266 14.43 2.60 5.00
C HIS A 266 15.69 2.04 5.65
N LYS A 267 15.70 1.89 6.98
CA LYS A 267 16.85 1.34 7.71
C LYS A 267 17.08 -0.12 7.36
N VAL A 268 16.03 -0.92 7.22
CA VAL A 268 16.14 -2.32 6.77
C VAL A 268 16.71 -2.38 5.35
N TYR A 269 16.20 -1.54 4.44
CA TYR A 269 16.69 -1.48 3.06
C TYR A 269 18.18 -1.10 3.00
N GLU A 270 18.58 -0.04 3.68
CA GLU A 270 19.96 0.45 3.70
C GLU A 270 20.94 -0.55 4.32
N GLU A 271 20.55 -1.28 5.37
CA GLU A 271 21.38 -2.32 5.96
C GLU A 271 21.54 -3.55 5.05
N VAL A 272 20.54 -3.87 4.23
CA VAL A 272 20.63 -4.89 3.19
C VAL A 272 21.53 -4.41 2.04
N CYS A 273 21.41 -3.15 1.62
CA CYS A 273 22.28 -2.55 0.62
C CYS A 273 23.76 -2.62 1.03
N LYS A 274 24.08 -2.29 2.28
CA LYS A 274 25.46 -2.38 2.81
C LYS A 274 26.02 -3.81 2.72
N ASP A 275 25.27 -4.80 3.19
CA ASP A 275 25.72 -6.20 3.11
C ASP A 275 25.84 -6.69 1.66
N ALA A 276 24.97 -6.22 0.76
CA ALA A 276 25.05 -6.55 -0.65
C ALA A 276 26.29 -5.90 -1.31
N GLU A 277 26.60 -4.65 -1.00
CA GLU A 277 27.82 -3.96 -1.45
C GLU A 277 29.08 -4.70 -0.99
N GLU A 278 29.15 -5.13 0.27
CA GLU A 278 30.28 -5.91 0.81
C GLU A 278 30.48 -7.24 0.06
N LEU A 279 29.40 -7.85 -0.42
CA LEU A 279 29.40 -9.11 -1.17
C LEU A 279 29.47 -8.91 -2.69
N ASN A 280 29.53 -7.67 -3.19
CA ASN A 280 29.45 -7.31 -4.60
C ASN A 280 28.18 -7.84 -5.29
N LEU A 281 27.04 -7.75 -4.61
CA LEU A 281 25.72 -8.15 -5.10
C LEU A 281 24.90 -6.90 -5.47
N ALA A 282 24.10 -7.00 -6.53
CA ALA A 282 23.24 -5.90 -6.95
C ALA A 282 21.87 -5.98 -6.27
N ILE A 283 21.41 -4.86 -5.72
CA ILE A 283 20.03 -4.68 -5.25
C ILE A 283 19.15 -4.24 -6.42
N CYS A 284 17.97 -4.86 -6.56
CA CYS A 284 17.03 -4.59 -7.65
C CYS A 284 15.67 -4.12 -7.11
N GLY A 285 15.73 -3.11 -6.22
CA GLY A 285 14.56 -2.57 -5.55
C GLY A 285 13.99 -3.52 -4.49
N SER A 286 12.72 -3.33 -4.19
CA SER A 286 12.03 -4.03 -3.11
C SER A 286 10.53 -4.12 -3.40
N GLN A 287 9.83 -4.89 -2.57
CA GLN A 287 8.40 -5.14 -2.67
C GLN A 287 7.80 -5.08 -1.27
N ILE A 288 6.71 -4.32 -1.13
CA ILE A 288 5.81 -4.42 0.02
C ILE A 288 4.79 -5.51 -0.31
N VAL A 289 4.56 -6.42 0.63
CA VAL A 289 3.56 -7.49 0.53
C VAL A 289 2.34 -7.07 1.35
N GLY A 290 1.19 -6.90 0.69
CA GLY A 290 -0.02 -6.35 1.29
C GLY A 290 0.02 -4.83 1.51
N LEU A 291 -0.59 -4.36 2.59
CA LEU A 291 -0.72 -2.94 2.92
C LEU A 291 0.44 -2.44 3.79
N VAL A 292 0.69 -1.12 3.74
CA VAL A 292 1.69 -0.43 4.56
C VAL A 292 1.07 0.82 5.21
N PRO A 293 1.35 1.10 6.50
CA PRO A 293 0.97 2.36 7.11
C PRO A 293 1.63 3.55 6.41
N LEU A 294 0.85 4.59 6.10
CA LEU A 294 1.35 5.82 5.47
C LEU A 294 2.54 6.41 6.25
N GLU A 295 2.45 6.44 7.58
CA GLU A 295 3.51 6.94 8.46
C GLU A 295 4.87 6.25 8.22
N ALA A 296 4.87 4.92 7.99
CA ALA A 296 6.09 4.17 7.75
C ALA A 296 6.78 4.60 6.44
N LEU A 297 6.00 4.93 5.40
CA LEU A 297 6.52 5.52 4.17
C LEU A 297 6.97 6.96 4.37
N MET A 298 6.26 7.75 5.19
CA MET A 298 6.63 9.13 5.49
C MET A 298 7.99 9.22 6.20
N GLN A 299 8.24 8.33 7.17
CA GLN A 299 9.53 8.21 7.86
C GLN A 299 10.67 7.84 6.89
N ALA A 300 10.41 6.96 5.92
CA ALA A 300 11.37 6.64 4.86
C ALA A 300 11.67 7.84 3.97
N ALA A 301 10.65 8.59 3.58
CA ALA A 301 10.84 9.80 2.79
C ALA A 301 11.64 10.86 3.56
N ASP A 302 11.33 11.11 4.83
CA ASP A 302 12.07 12.08 5.66
C ASP A 302 13.56 11.71 5.78
N TYR A 303 13.87 10.43 5.94
CA TYR A 303 15.24 9.95 5.97
C TYR A 303 16.00 10.24 4.67
N TYR A 304 15.43 9.90 3.50
CA TYR A 304 16.08 10.15 2.22
C TYR A 304 16.16 11.64 1.91
N MET A 305 15.17 12.42 2.33
CA MET A 305 15.22 13.88 2.24
C MET A 305 16.40 14.46 3.01
N GLU A 306 16.62 14.03 4.25
CA GLU A 306 17.76 14.49 5.05
C GLU A 306 19.09 13.98 4.45
N LYS A 307 19.17 12.68 4.12
CA LYS A 307 20.38 12.03 3.59
C LYS A 307 20.85 12.66 2.27
N GLU A 308 19.93 12.99 1.37
CA GLU A 308 20.23 13.55 0.06
C GLU A 308 20.12 15.09 0.02
N ASN A 309 19.87 15.72 1.18
CA ASN A 309 19.71 17.17 1.32
C ASN A 309 18.62 17.74 0.37
N LEU A 310 17.46 17.07 0.36
CA LEU A 310 16.27 17.43 -0.39
C LEU A 310 15.31 18.23 0.49
N PHE A 311 14.63 19.21 -0.10
CA PHE A 311 13.60 20.00 0.58
C PHE A 311 12.23 19.74 -0.06
N ILE A 312 11.50 18.77 0.49
CA ILE A 312 10.15 18.36 0.08
C ILE A 312 9.19 18.81 1.19
N LEU A 313 8.14 19.56 0.83
CA LEU A 313 7.35 20.34 1.78
C LEU A 313 6.03 19.67 2.20
N GLU A 314 5.50 18.72 1.41
CA GLU A 314 4.17 18.14 1.62
C GLU A 314 4.20 16.60 1.66
N GLU A 315 3.33 15.99 2.49
CA GLU A 315 3.18 14.52 2.63
C GLU A 315 2.81 13.82 1.31
N ASP A 316 2.01 14.47 0.47
CA ASP A 316 1.58 13.92 -0.84
C ASP A 316 2.68 14.03 -1.93
N GLN A 317 3.64 14.96 -1.81
CA GLN A 317 4.78 15.09 -2.75
C GLN A 317 5.78 13.95 -2.61
N LYS A 318 5.86 13.37 -1.41
CA LYS A 318 6.62 12.14 -1.18
C LYS A 318 6.05 10.95 -1.98
N LEU A 319 4.80 11.05 -2.46
CA LEU A 319 4.07 9.92 -3.04
C LEU A 319 3.77 10.01 -4.56
N ARG A 320 3.75 11.18 -5.24
CA ARG A 320 3.25 11.26 -6.65
C ARG A 320 3.92 12.31 -7.58
N LEU A 321 4.18 11.90 -8.83
CA LEU A 321 5.03 12.56 -9.87
C LEU A 321 4.28 13.22 -11.06
N GLY A 322 2.94 13.23 -11.10
CA GLY A 322 2.20 13.51 -12.36
C GLY A 322 2.09 14.98 -12.81
N SER A 323 1.77 15.89 -11.90
CA SER A 323 1.65 17.33 -12.20
C SER A 323 2.97 18.09 -11.92
N ALA A 324 4.03 17.31 -11.71
CA ALA A 324 5.34 17.76 -11.25
C ALA A 324 6.10 18.57 -12.29
N LEU A 325 5.86 18.44 -13.61
CA LEU A 325 6.78 18.94 -14.64
C LEU A 325 6.97 20.47 -14.65
N GLY A 326 5.90 21.26 -14.47
CA GLY A 326 6.01 22.74 -14.39
C GLY A 326 6.64 23.23 -13.09
N ALA A 327 6.27 22.63 -11.96
CA ALA A 327 6.91 22.88 -10.67
C ALA A 327 8.37 22.38 -10.64
N MET A 328 8.65 21.26 -11.30
CA MET A 328 9.95 20.61 -11.46
C MET A 328 10.90 21.49 -12.28
N VAL A 329 10.44 22.17 -13.34
CA VAL A 329 11.28 23.18 -14.01
C VAL A 329 11.66 24.29 -13.03
N GLY A 330 10.72 24.75 -12.20
CA GLY A 330 11.02 25.68 -11.11
C GLY A 330 12.02 25.11 -10.10
N PHE A 331 11.83 23.88 -9.63
CA PHE A 331 12.68 23.18 -8.66
C PHE A 331 14.07 22.83 -9.20
N LEU A 332 14.21 22.52 -10.50
CA LEU A 332 15.48 22.25 -11.18
C LEU A 332 16.24 23.54 -11.55
N THR A 333 15.58 24.70 -11.42
CA THR A 333 16.20 26.02 -11.54
C THR A 333 16.61 26.55 -10.18
N TYR A 334 15.79 26.33 -9.15
CA TYR A 334 16.00 26.75 -7.77
C TYR A 334 17.16 26.01 -7.09
N GLY A 335 18.00 26.72 -6.31
CA GLY A 335 19.08 26.13 -5.50
C GLY A 335 20.29 25.65 -6.31
N ASN A 336 20.26 25.75 -7.64
CA ASN A 336 21.40 25.47 -8.49
C ASN A 336 22.36 26.67 -8.49
N LYS A 337 23.65 26.42 -8.24
CA LYS A 337 24.70 27.46 -8.24
C LYS A 337 24.72 28.31 -9.53
N LYS A 338 24.28 27.77 -10.66
CA LYS A 338 24.22 28.48 -11.96
C LYS A 338 23.07 29.48 -12.08
N PHE A 339 22.08 29.41 -11.20
CA PHE A 339 20.82 30.18 -11.26
C PHE A 339 20.49 30.85 -9.92
N TYR A 340 21.49 31.03 -9.05
CA TYR A 340 21.32 31.52 -7.68
C TYR A 340 20.63 32.89 -7.62
N GLU A 341 20.85 33.73 -8.63
CA GLU A 341 20.19 35.03 -8.79
C GLU A 341 18.67 34.93 -9.01
N LEU A 342 18.18 33.78 -9.46
CA LEU A 342 16.76 33.52 -9.73
C LEU A 342 16.01 32.93 -8.52
N ASP A 343 16.69 32.57 -7.43
CA ASP A 343 16.09 31.91 -6.26
C ASP A 343 14.89 32.69 -5.68
N SER A 344 15.02 34.02 -5.58
CA SER A 344 13.95 34.88 -5.07
C SER A 344 12.70 34.90 -5.96
N ARG A 345 12.87 34.69 -7.28
CA ARG A 345 11.78 34.57 -8.25
C ARG A 345 11.18 33.17 -8.22
N MET A 346 12.01 32.14 -8.15
CA MET A 346 11.54 30.74 -8.03
C MET A 346 10.68 30.53 -6.79
N ARG A 347 11.05 31.12 -5.65
CA ARG A 347 10.24 31.10 -4.42
C ARG A 347 8.84 31.72 -4.58
N LYS A 348 8.61 32.57 -5.59
CA LYS A 348 7.30 33.17 -5.89
C LYS A 348 6.51 32.37 -6.93
N ILE A 349 7.20 31.76 -7.89
CA ILE A 349 6.62 31.04 -9.03
C ILE A 349 6.20 29.61 -8.65
N ILE A 350 7.02 28.92 -7.84
CA ILE A 350 6.80 27.52 -7.48
C ILE A 350 5.52 27.30 -6.66
N PRO A 351 5.23 28.08 -5.59
CA PRO A 351 4.09 27.77 -4.73
C PRO A 351 2.71 27.83 -5.43
N PRO A 352 2.40 28.84 -6.27
CA PRO A 352 1.14 28.88 -7.02
C PRO A 352 0.97 27.73 -8.00
N LEU A 353 2.02 27.37 -8.75
CA LEU A 353 2.02 26.25 -9.70
C LEU A 353 1.78 24.93 -8.99
N TYR A 354 2.48 24.73 -7.87
CA TYR A 354 2.39 23.52 -7.08
C TYR A 354 1.03 23.38 -6.38
N LYS A 355 0.52 24.46 -5.77
CA LYS A 355 -0.80 24.46 -5.12
C LYS A 355 -1.91 24.14 -6.11
N THR A 356 -1.88 24.78 -7.28
CA THR A 356 -2.92 24.58 -8.31
C THR A 356 -2.91 23.14 -8.83
N MET A 357 -1.73 22.54 -8.98
CA MET A 357 -1.60 21.12 -9.25
C MET A 357 -2.36 20.25 -8.22
N LYS A 358 -2.23 20.56 -6.92
CA LYS A 358 -2.86 19.78 -5.84
C LYS A 358 -4.37 19.96 -5.85
N ASP A 359 -4.83 21.21 -6.04
CA ASP A 359 -6.25 21.54 -6.13
C ASP A 359 -6.91 20.80 -7.31
N LEU A 360 -6.21 20.66 -8.45
CA LEU A 360 -6.72 19.97 -9.64
C LEU A 360 -7.00 18.47 -9.43
N ILE A 361 -6.28 17.79 -8.53
CA ILE A 361 -6.47 16.35 -8.25
C ILE A 361 -7.84 16.10 -7.61
N GLN A 362 -8.27 16.98 -6.70
CA GLN A 362 -9.55 16.84 -5.99
C GLN A 362 -10.75 16.96 -6.94
N PHE A 363 -10.58 17.60 -8.08
CA PHE A 363 -11.65 17.75 -9.06
C PHE A 363 -11.91 16.48 -9.88
N VAL A 364 -11.02 15.49 -9.87
CA VAL A 364 -11.31 14.16 -10.47
C VAL A 364 -12.41 13.46 -9.68
N ASP A 365 -12.28 13.42 -8.35
CA ASP A 365 -13.29 12.84 -7.47
C ASP A 365 -14.56 13.71 -7.45
N ALA A 366 -14.40 15.04 -7.50
CA ALA A 366 -15.56 15.95 -7.54
C ALA A 366 -16.37 15.81 -8.83
N ASP A 367 -15.75 15.53 -9.98
CA ASP A 367 -16.43 15.27 -11.25
C ASP A 367 -17.22 13.94 -11.20
N ALA A 368 -16.60 12.89 -10.66
CA ALA A 368 -17.27 11.60 -10.45
C ALA A 368 -18.45 11.71 -9.45
N ALA A 369 -18.29 12.51 -8.39
CA ALA A 369 -19.36 12.79 -7.43
C ALA A 369 -20.50 13.58 -8.07
N ALA A 370 -20.19 14.65 -8.82
CA ALA A 370 -21.20 15.46 -9.52
C ALA A 370 -22.01 14.62 -10.53
N PHE A 371 -21.33 13.73 -11.27
CA PHE A 371 -22.02 12.79 -12.17
C PHE A 371 -22.92 11.82 -11.40
N SER A 372 -22.44 11.29 -10.27
CA SER A 372 -23.22 10.37 -9.42
C SER A 372 -24.47 11.05 -8.85
N GLU A 373 -24.36 12.29 -8.38
CA GLU A 373 -25.49 13.10 -7.90
C GLU A 373 -26.54 13.31 -9.00
N TYR A 374 -26.11 13.66 -10.21
CA TYR A 374 -27.01 13.78 -11.36
C TYR A 374 -27.71 12.46 -11.70
N MET A 375 -26.97 11.34 -11.67
CA MET A 375 -27.54 10.00 -11.90
C MET A 375 -28.52 9.56 -10.82
N LEU A 376 -28.32 9.99 -9.57
CA LEU A 376 -29.28 9.76 -8.49
C LEU A 376 -30.54 10.59 -8.68
N ALA A 377 -30.41 11.85 -9.09
CA ALA A 377 -31.56 12.70 -9.43
C ALA A 377 -32.40 12.11 -10.57
N LEU A 378 -31.76 11.50 -11.58
CA LEU A 378 -32.44 10.80 -12.68
C LEU A 378 -33.23 9.55 -12.23
N LYS A 379 -32.90 8.96 -11.08
CA LYS A 379 -33.58 7.77 -10.53
C LYS A 379 -34.72 8.10 -9.57
N LEU A 380 -34.97 9.39 -9.28
CA LEU A 380 -36.07 9.80 -8.41
C LEU A 380 -37.45 9.41 -9.01
N PRO A 381 -38.44 9.08 -8.16
CA PRO A 381 -39.80 8.72 -8.58
C PRO A 381 -40.44 9.78 -9.50
N GLN A 382 -41.47 9.36 -10.26
CA GLN A 382 -42.20 10.22 -11.19
C GLN A 382 -43.73 10.05 -11.09
N ASP A 383 -44.19 9.37 -10.04
CA ASP A 383 -45.56 8.90 -9.94
C ASP A 383 -46.54 10.03 -9.59
N THR A 384 -46.08 11.05 -8.84
CA THR A 384 -46.88 12.22 -8.47
C THR A 384 -46.35 13.52 -9.07
N GLU A 385 -47.18 14.57 -9.15
CA GLU A 385 -46.73 15.91 -9.58
C GLU A 385 -45.72 16.52 -8.61
N GLU A 386 -45.78 16.16 -7.32
CA GLU A 386 -44.80 16.55 -6.31
C GLU A 386 -43.44 15.87 -6.58
N ASP A 387 -43.44 14.58 -6.91
CA ASP A 387 -42.23 13.83 -7.27
C ASP A 387 -41.58 14.38 -8.55
N LYS A 388 -42.38 14.71 -9.56
CA LYS A 388 -41.87 15.33 -10.81
C LYS A 388 -41.21 16.68 -10.55
N THR A 389 -41.79 17.49 -9.66
CA THR A 389 -41.24 18.80 -9.29
C THR A 389 -39.94 18.64 -8.52
N LEU A 390 -39.90 17.77 -7.51
CA LEU A 390 -38.69 17.46 -6.73
C LEU A 390 -37.57 16.92 -7.60
N ARG A 391 -37.89 16.01 -8.52
CA ARG A 391 -36.95 15.46 -9.49
C ARG A 391 -36.39 16.55 -10.40
N ALA A 392 -37.23 17.43 -10.93
CA ALA A 392 -36.78 18.52 -11.80
C ALA A 392 -35.81 19.47 -11.09
N VAL A 393 -36.09 19.82 -9.83
CA VAL A 393 -35.19 20.65 -9.00
C VAL A 393 -33.86 19.94 -8.77
N ALA A 394 -33.87 18.68 -8.33
CA ALA A 394 -32.65 17.90 -8.08
C ALA A 394 -31.79 17.70 -9.34
N MET A 395 -32.42 17.54 -10.51
CA MET A 395 -31.72 17.45 -11.78
C MET A 395 -31.03 18.77 -12.16
N GLN A 396 -31.69 19.92 -11.95
CA GLN A 396 -31.06 21.22 -12.22
C GLN A 396 -29.92 21.50 -11.24
N GLU A 397 -30.05 21.17 -9.96
CA GLU A 397 -28.94 21.28 -8.99
C GLU A 397 -27.75 20.39 -9.36
N GLY A 398 -28.01 19.15 -9.79
CA GLY A 398 -26.98 18.24 -10.29
C GLY A 398 -26.24 18.82 -11.50
N LEU A 399 -26.96 19.39 -12.47
CA LEU A 399 -26.37 20.05 -13.64
C LEU A 399 -25.52 21.27 -13.25
N HIS A 400 -25.99 22.10 -12.31
CA HIS A 400 -25.20 23.23 -11.81
C HIS A 400 -23.89 22.77 -11.15
N THR A 401 -23.91 21.68 -10.39
CA THR A 401 -22.69 21.10 -9.79
C THR A 401 -21.76 20.52 -10.86
N ALA A 402 -22.31 19.79 -11.84
CA ALA A 402 -21.57 19.23 -12.97
C ALA A 402 -20.93 20.30 -13.88
N ILE A 403 -21.47 21.52 -13.90
CA ILE A 403 -20.87 22.68 -14.59
C ILE A 403 -19.83 23.38 -13.70
N ARG A 404 -20.10 23.51 -12.40
CA ARG A 404 -19.23 24.26 -11.48
C ARG A 404 -17.84 23.62 -11.32
N VAL A 405 -17.78 22.30 -11.29
CA VAL A 405 -16.52 21.52 -11.19
C VAL A 405 -15.56 21.84 -12.35
N PRO A 406 -15.91 21.58 -13.62
CA PRO A 406 -15.05 21.91 -14.76
C PRO A 406 -14.80 23.42 -14.90
N LEU A 407 -15.75 24.28 -14.50
CA LEU A 407 -15.54 25.74 -14.54
C LEU A 407 -14.43 26.17 -13.57
N THR A 408 -14.35 25.52 -12.41
CA THR A 408 -13.30 25.79 -11.42
C THR A 408 -11.94 25.28 -11.91
N VAL A 409 -11.89 24.10 -12.53
CA VAL A 409 -10.69 23.56 -13.19
C VAL A 409 -10.18 24.52 -14.26
N SER A 410 -11.08 25.05 -15.11
CA SER A 410 -10.74 26.01 -16.18
C SER A 410 -10.13 27.31 -15.63
N ARG A 411 -10.74 27.88 -14.57
CA ARG A 411 -10.23 29.09 -13.89
C ARG A 411 -8.84 28.86 -13.28
N LEU A 412 -8.68 27.75 -12.57
CA LEU A 412 -7.42 27.38 -11.94
C LEU A 412 -6.32 27.19 -12.99
N ALA A 413 -6.60 26.44 -14.06
CA ALA A 413 -5.67 26.25 -15.15
C ALA A 413 -5.26 27.60 -15.78
N ASN A 414 -6.21 28.47 -16.09
CA ASN A 414 -5.91 29.78 -16.68
C ASN A 414 -5.13 30.72 -15.76
N SER A 415 -5.26 30.57 -14.44
CA SER A 415 -4.49 31.38 -13.49
C SER A 415 -2.98 31.07 -13.51
N MET A 416 -2.57 29.95 -14.11
CA MET A 416 -1.17 29.52 -14.13
C MET A 416 -0.34 30.10 -15.28
N TRP A 417 -0.97 30.68 -16.30
CA TRP A 417 -0.28 31.19 -17.49
C TRP A 417 0.80 32.24 -17.21
N PRO A 418 0.62 33.22 -16.29
CA PRO A 418 1.69 34.17 -15.98
C PRO A 418 2.97 33.47 -15.50
N TYR A 419 2.84 32.42 -14.71
CA TYR A 419 3.97 31.66 -14.17
C TYR A 419 4.64 30.80 -15.24
N LEU A 420 3.87 30.18 -16.14
CA LEU A 420 4.44 29.41 -17.27
C LEU A 420 5.19 30.32 -18.25
N LYS A 421 4.67 31.54 -18.51
CA LYS A 421 5.34 32.54 -19.35
C LYS A 421 6.65 32.98 -18.71
N GLU A 422 6.65 33.28 -17.40
CA GLU A 422 7.87 33.61 -16.69
C GLU A 422 8.88 32.45 -16.70
N LEU A 423 8.44 31.21 -16.42
CA LEU A 423 9.30 30.03 -16.52
C LEU A 423 9.86 29.81 -17.93
N ALA A 424 9.12 30.14 -18.97
CA ALA A 424 9.62 30.02 -20.35
C ALA A 424 10.81 30.95 -20.59
N GLU A 425 10.78 32.15 -20.00
CA GLU A 425 11.85 33.15 -20.12
C GLU A 425 13.08 32.83 -19.27
N ILE A 426 12.90 32.30 -18.06
CA ILE A 426 14.01 32.19 -17.08
C ILE A 426 14.31 30.78 -16.58
N GLY A 427 13.40 29.82 -16.75
CA GLY A 427 13.56 28.46 -16.25
C GLY A 427 14.74 27.72 -16.88
N ASN A 428 15.19 26.64 -16.26
CA ASN A 428 16.28 25.82 -16.75
C ASN A 428 16.03 25.36 -18.19
N ILE A 429 16.90 25.77 -19.11
CA ILE A 429 16.72 25.54 -20.55
C ILE A 429 16.75 24.05 -20.93
N ASN A 430 17.42 23.22 -20.13
CA ASN A 430 17.44 21.77 -20.35
C ASN A 430 16.07 21.12 -20.11
N CYS A 431 15.18 21.80 -19.37
CA CYS A 431 13.81 21.37 -19.10
C CYS A 431 12.80 22.02 -20.06
N LYS A 432 13.26 22.59 -21.18
CA LYS A 432 12.40 23.24 -22.17
C LYS A 432 11.29 22.32 -22.66
N SER A 433 11.62 21.06 -22.99
CA SER A 433 10.64 20.07 -23.44
C SER A 433 9.53 19.84 -22.40
N ASP A 434 9.90 19.80 -21.12
CA ASP A 434 8.96 19.58 -20.02
C ASP A 434 7.98 20.74 -19.87
N LEU A 435 8.48 21.98 -20.02
CA LEU A 435 7.64 23.18 -19.99
C LEU A 435 6.71 23.28 -21.21
N GLN A 436 7.19 22.90 -22.40
CA GLN A 436 6.37 22.87 -23.62
C GLN A 436 5.23 21.86 -23.51
N VAL A 437 5.52 20.65 -23.00
CA VAL A 437 4.50 19.63 -22.73
C VAL A 437 3.54 20.09 -21.62
N GLY A 438 4.05 20.73 -20.56
CA GLY A 438 3.24 21.31 -19.49
C GLY A 438 2.24 22.35 -19.99
N ALA A 439 2.68 23.25 -20.87
CA ALA A 439 1.81 24.25 -21.49
C ALA A 439 0.69 23.62 -22.33
N LYS A 440 1.01 22.65 -23.18
CA LYS A 440 -0.01 21.94 -23.99
C LYS A 440 -0.99 21.13 -23.14
N THR A 441 -0.52 20.55 -22.05
CA THR A 441 -1.37 19.81 -21.11
C THR A 441 -2.38 20.75 -20.44
N LEU A 442 -1.93 21.93 -20.01
CA LEU A 442 -2.78 22.93 -19.38
C LEU A 442 -3.82 23.52 -20.35
N GLU A 443 -3.43 23.78 -21.60
CA GLU A 443 -4.36 24.16 -22.67
C GLU A 443 -5.41 23.07 -22.91
N THR A 444 -4.98 21.81 -22.99
CA THR A 444 -5.87 20.67 -23.21
C THR A 444 -6.84 20.46 -22.04
N ALA A 445 -6.43 20.74 -20.81
CA ALA A 445 -7.33 20.70 -19.65
C ALA A 445 -8.45 21.74 -19.77
N VAL A 446 -8.11 22.99 -20.14
CA VAL A 446 -9.13 24.03 -20.41
C VAL A 446 -10.03 23.62 -21.57
N TRP A 447 -9.48 23.05 -22.63
CA TRP A 447 -10.24 22.53 -23.76
C TRP A 447 -11.23 21.42 -23.34
N GLY A 448 -10.80 20.46 -22.52
CA GLY A 448 -11.69 19.40 -22.00
C GLY A 448 -12.82 19.96 -21.14
N THR A 449 -12.51 20.89 -20.22
CA THR A 449 -13.53 21.54 -19.38
C THR A 449 -14.54 22.33 -20.21
N TYR A 450 -14.10 22.99 -21.29
CA TYR A 450 -14.97 23.71 -22.21
C TYR A 450 -16.08 22.81 -22.77
N TYR A 451 -15.72 21.66 -23.37
CA TYR A 451 -16.72 20.77 -23.97
C TYR A 451 -17.58 20.07 -22.91
N ASN A 452 -17.03 19.75 -21.74
CA ASN A 452 -17.82 19.21 -20.62
C ASN A 452 -18.88 20.21 -20.15
N ILE A 453 -18.54 21.49 -20.07
CA ILE A 453 -19.49 22.56 -19.69
C ILE A 453 -20.53 22.76 -20.79
N GLN A 454 -20.12 22.88 -22.05
CA GLN A 454 -21.04 23.08 -23.18
C GLN A 454 -22.06 21.94 -23.30
N THR A 455 -21.63 20.69 -23.02
CA THR A 455 -22.53 19.52 -23.02
C THR A 455 -23.58 19.63 -21.92
N ASN A 456 -23.21 20.00 -20.70
CA ASN A 456 -24.17 20.13 -19.60
C ASN A 456 -25.06 21.38 -19.74
N LEU A 457 -24.55 22.45 -20.37
CA LEU A 457 -25.31 23.68 -20.58
C LEU A 457 -26.53 23.50 -21.47
N THR A 458 -26.60 22.50 -22.35
CA THR A 458 -27.81 22.29 -23.18
C THR A 458 -29.04 22.03 -22.32
N ASP A 459 -28.86 21.38 -21.17
CA ASP A 459 -29.92 20.87 -20.30
C ASP A 459 -30.27 21.80 -19.13
N VAL A 460 -29.52 22.89 -18.94
CA VAL A 460 -29.82 23.94 -17.95
C VAL A 460 -31.03 24.74 -18.40
N GLN A 461 -31.97 25.08 -17.51
CA GLN A 461 -33.17 25.84 -17.90
C GLN A 461 -33.04 27.36 -17.67
N ASP A 462 -32.11 27.78 -16.82
CA ASP A 462 -31.85 29.19 -16.52
C ASP A 462 -31.01 29.85 -17.62
N ASP A 463 -31.64 30.71 -18.42
CA ASP A 463 -31.01 31.43 -19.53
C ASP A 463 -29.94 32.44 -19.08
N GLU A 464 -30.07 33.03 -17.88
CA GLU A 464 -29.07 33.97 -17.35
C GLU A 464 -27.80 33.22 -16.94
N VAL A 465 -27.95 32.09 -16.25
CA VAL A 465 -26.82 31.21 -15.90
C VAL A 465 -26.15 30.67 -17.17
N LYS A 466 -26.93 30.24 -18.16
CA LYS A 466 -26.41 29.80 -19.46
C LYS A 466 -25.53 30.86 -20.11
N SER A 467 -26.07 32.06 -20.32
CA SER A 467 -25.34 33.15 -20.99
C SER A 467 -24.04 33.47 -20.26
N LYS A 468 -24.09 33.58 -18.93
CA LYS A 468 -22.93 33.94 -18.11
C LYS A 468 -21.83 32.88 -18.14
N VAL A 469 -22.18 31.60 -18.03
CA VAL A 469 -21.20 30.50 -18.06
C VAL A 469 -20.62 30.34 -19.46
N THR A 470 -21.42 30.49 -20.52
CA THR A 470 -20.94 30.45 -21.91
C THR A 470 -19.92 31.55 -22.17
N GLU A 471 -20.21 32.80 -21.82
CA GLU A 471 -19.29 33.92 -21.98
C GLU A 471 -17.96 33.68 -21.25
N GLU A 472 -18.02 33.15 -20.03
CA GLU A 472 -16.84 32.87 -19.23
C GLU A 472 -15.97 31.75 -19.84
N ILE A 473 -16.58 30.65 -20.26
CA ILE A 473 -15.83 29.50 -20.77
C ILE A 473 -15.26 29.75 -22.18
N ASP A 474 -15.97 30.53 -23.01
CA ASP A 474 -15.46 31.02 -24.32
C ASP A 474 -14.24 31.93 -24.14
N ALA A 475 -14.27 32.83 -23.15
CA ALA A 475 -13.11 33.65 -22.81
C ALA A 475 -11.94 32.80 -22.28
N ALA A 476 -12.25 31.80 -21.46
CA ALA A 476 -11.26 30.91 -20.85
C ALA A 476 -10.51 30.07 -21.90
N ILE A 477 -11.21 29.46 -22.87
CA ILE A 477 -10.56 28.65 -23.91
C ILE A 477 -9.72 29.49 -24.86
N LYS A 478 -10.17 30.72 -25.17
CA LYS A 478 -9.39 31.66 -25.98
C LYS A 478 -8.10 32.07 -25.28
N LEU A 479 -8.18 32.44 -24.01
CA LEU A 479 -7.01 32.80 -23.20
C LEU A 479 -6.00 31.66 -23.10
N ALA A 480 -6.47 30.42 -22.94
CA ALA A 480 -5.61 29.24 -22.88
C ALA A 480 -4.85 29.01 -24.19
N GLY A 481 -5.54 29.10 -25.34
CA GLY A 481 -4.91 28.96 -26.65
C GLY A 481 -3.85 30.03 -26.92
N GLU A 482 -4.18 31.30 -26.66
CA GLU A 482 -3.26 32.42 -26.83
C GLU A 482 -2.04 32.31 -25.90
N SER A 483 -2.26 31.97 -24.62
CA SER A 483 -1.19 31.86 -23.64
C SER A 483 -0.28 30.66 -23.88
N CYS A 484 -0.84 29.52 -24.30
CA CYS A 484 -0.02 28.36 -24.66
C CYS A 484 0.85 28.66 -25.87
N ALA A 485 0.29 29.31 -26.92
CA ALA A 485 1.06 29.69 -28.09
C ALA A 485 2.22 30.64 -27.75
N GLU A 486 1.99 31.58 -26.82
CA GLU A 486 3.01 32.49 -26.33
C GLU A 486 4.14 31.76 -25.58
N VAL A 487 3.80 30.86 -24.63
CA VAL A 487 4.78 30.06 -23.89
C VAL A 487 5.65 29.23 -24.83
N LEU A 488 5.03 28.54 -25.79
CA LEU A 488 5.75 27.72 -26.77
C LEU A 488 6.69 28.57 -27.64
N LYS A 489 6.22 29.75 -28.08
CA LYS A 489 7.03 30.69 -28.85
C LYS A 489 8.25 31.17 -28.06
N ILE A 490 8.08 31.51 -26.77
CA ILE A 490 9.20 31.91 -25.89
C ILE A 490 10.20 30.76 -25.78
N CYS A 491 9.74 29.54 -25.53
CA CYS A 491 10.59 28.35 -25.45
C CYS A 491 11.37 28.11 -26.75
N ASP A 492 10.73 28.17 -27.91
CA ASP A 492 11.37 27.89 -29.21
C ASP A 492 12.40 28.95 -29.60
N GLN A 493 12.19 30.20 -29.20
CA GLN A 493 13.11 31.31 -29.47
C GLN A 493 14.32 31.32 -28.53
N ARG A 494 14.25 30.61 -27.39
CA ARG A 494 15.31 30.56 -26.38
C ARG A 494 16.40 29.56 -26.78
N LYS A 495 17.60 30.05 -27.07
CA LYS A 495 18.78 29.24 -27.41
C LYS A 495 19.54 28.83 -26.14
N ALA A 496 20.04 27.59 -26.14
CA ALA A 496 20.77 26.93 -25.05
C ALA A 496 22.02 27.69 -24.60
#